data_AF-A0A0F9BHG2-F1
#
_entry.id   AF-A0A0F9BHG2-F1
#
_cell.length_a   1.000
_cell.length_b   1.000
_cell.length_c   1.000
_cell.angle_alpha   90.00
_cell.angle_beta   90.00
_cell.angle_gamma   90.00
#
_symmetry.space_group_name_H-M   'P 1'
#
loop_
_entity.id
_entity.type
_entity.pdbx_description
1 polymer ?
#
loop_
_entity_poly.entity_id
_entity_poly.type
_entity_poly.pdbx_seq_one_letter_code
_entity_poly.pdbx_strand_id
1 'polypeptide(L)'
;MTQVQQIRRGCCTAVHMNALVRPEQLLAGVDLDGYSPIDKPCFGNPTSLIEYMLVCGYDDWLEEEPIEVWVYKHGRLEVHDGNHRITAAYEVGLELIPVNIYYRHGSEKVHALVS
;
A
#
# COMPACT_ATOMS: atom_id res chain seq x y z
N MET A 1 -18.44 -2.61 8.36
CA MET A 1 -18.71 -4.02 8.00
C MET A 1 -17.97 -4.32 6.71
N THR A 2 -16.83 -4.99 6.79
CA THR A 2 -15.96 -5.25 5.63
C THR A 2 -16.57 -6.39 4.81
N GLN A 3 -17.05 -6.07 3.61
CA GLN A 3 -17.67 -7.03 2.70
C GLN A 3 -16.57 -7.86 2.03
N VAL A 4 -16.44 -9.12 2.44
CA VAL A 4 -15.57 -10.09 1.74
C VAL A 4 -16.24 -10.46 0.42
N GLN A 5 -15.85 -9.80 -0.68
CA GLN A 5 -16.30 -10.18 -2.02
C GLN A 5 -15.47 -11.35 -2.56
N GLN A 6 -16.10 -12.51 -2.67
CA GLN A 6 -15.56 -13.68 -3.39
C GLN A 6 -15.68 -13.46 -4.90
N ILE A 7 -14.55 -13.35 -5.63
CA ILE A 7 -14.52 -13.65 -7.07
C ILE A 7 -13.22 -14.38 -7.43
N ARG A 8 -13.36 -15.60 -7.99
CA ARG A 8 -12.30 -16.37 -8.63
C ARG A 8 -11.87 -15.70 -9.94
N ARG A 9 -10.73 -15.00 -9.93
CA ARG A 9 -9.94 -14.68 -11.14
C ARG A 9 -8.54 -15.26 -10.95
N GLY A 10 -8.32 -16.49 -11.41
CA GLY A 10 -7.01 -17.15 -11.32
C GLY A 10 -6.52 -17.38 -9.88
N CYS A 11 -5.20 -17.41 -9.70
CA CYS A 11 -4.49 -17.74 -8.46
C CYS A 11 -4.83 -16.87 -7.25
N CYS A 12 -5.60 -15.77 -7.40
CA CYS A 12 -6.04 -14.92 -6.32
C CYS A 12 -7.23 -15.54 -5.58
N THR A 13 -7.11 -15.72 -4.27
CA THR A 13 -8.04 -16.47 -3.42
C THR A 13 -8.82 -15.60 -2.44
N ALA A 14 -8.32 -14.41 -2.07
CA ALA A 14 -9.06 -13.40 -1.33
C ALA A 14 -8.52 -11.98 -1.61
N VAL A 15 -9.33 -10.95 -1.36
CA VAL A 15 -8.95 -9.55 -1.52
C VAL A 15 -9.48 -8.73 -0.35
N HIS A 16 -8.66 -7.82 0.17
CA HIS A 16 -9.06 -6.80 1.14
C HIS A 16 -8.74 -5.44 0.54
N MET A 17 -9.77 -4.64 0.24
CA MET A 17 -9.59 -3.29 -0.31
C MET A 17 -9.56 -2.27 0.82
N ASN A 18 -8.73 -1.24 0.66
CA ASN A 18 -8.55 -0.14 1.62
C ASN A 18 -8.29 -0.63 3.05
N ALA A 19 -7.50 -1.68 3.19
CA ALA A 19 -7.03 -2.14 4.49
C ALA A 19 -6.06 -1.10 5.05
N LEU A 20 -6.26 -0.70 6.32
CA LEU A 20 -5.35 0.21 6.99
C LEU A 20 -4.20 -0.58 7.59
N VAL A 21 -2.97 -0.24 7.20
CA VAL A 21 -1.75 -0.89 7.68
C VAL A 21 -0.72 0.14 8.07
N ARG A 22 0.19 -0.22 8.98
CA ARG A 22 1.34 0.63 9.28
C ARG A 22 2.35 0.51 8.12
N PRO A 23 2.91 1.63 7.61
CA PRO A 23 3.91 1.57 6.54
C PRO A 23 5.07 0.62 6.85
N GLU A 24 5.52 0.61 8.11
CA GLU A 24 6.59 -0.28 8.62
C GLU A 24 6.33 -1.77 8.33
N GLN A 25 5.07 -2.22 8.35
CA GLN A 25 4.71 -3.62 8.10
C GLN A 25 4.96 -4.06 6.66
N LEU A 26 5.10 -3.11 5.74
CA LEU A 26 5.26 -3.38 4.31
C LEU A 26 6.71 -3.23 3.82
N LEU A 27 7.59 -2.60 4.61
CA LEU A 27 8.98 -2.30 4.20
C LEU A 27 9.77 -3.53 3.77
N ALA A 28 9.50 -4.70 4.34
CA ALA A 28 10.15 -5.95 3.95
C ALA A 28 9.84 -6.40 2.51
N GLY A 29 8.77 -5.86 1.90
CA GLY A 29 8.36 -6.13 0.52
C GLY A 29 8.58 -4.97 -0.44
N VAL A 30 9.20 -3.87 0.02
CA VAL A 30 9.47 -2.67 -0.78
C VAL A 30 10.85 -2.74 -1.42
N ASP A 31 10.94 -2.33 -2.68
CA ASP A 31 12.22 -2.02 -3.33
C ASP A 31 12.66 -0.58 -2.97
N LEU A 32 13.82 -0.44 -2.34
CA LEU A 32 14.24 0.76 -1.59
C LEU A 32 14.84 1.88 -2.45
N ASP A 33 14.83 1.76 -3.78
CA ASP A 33 15.22 2.84 -4.70
C ASP A 33 14.12 3.92 -4.75
N GLY A 34 13.97 4.61 -3.62
CA GLY A 34 12.87 5.51 -3.29
C GLY A 34 13.18 6.97 -3.58
N TYR A 35 13.12 7.37 -4.84
CA TYR A 35 12.87 8.78 -5.17
C TYR A 35 12.04 8.87 -6.45
N SER A 36 10.80 9.35 -6.31
CA SER A 36 9.98 9.73 -7.46
C SER A 36 9.42 11.13 -7.23
N PRO A 37 9.71 12.10 -8.11
CA PRO A 37 9.03 13.39 -8.06
C PRO A 37 7.53 13.19 -8.29
N ILE A 38 6.68 13.93 -7.57
CA ILE A 38 5.27 13.97 -7.91
C ILE A 38 5.04 14.99 -9.01
N ASP A 39 4.29 14.62 -10.04
CA ASP A 39 3.79 15.54 -11.07
C ASP A 39 2.76 16.57 -10.53
N LYS A 40 2.36 16.45 -9.26
CA LYS A 40 1.43 17.36 -8.60
C LYS A 40 2.17 18.32 -7.68
N PRO A 41 2.14 19.62 -7.97
CA PRO A 41 2.81 20.59 -7.13
C PRO A 41 2.11 20.76 -5.77
N CYS A 42 2.84 20.61 -4.66
CA CYS A 42 2.43 21.25 -3.42
C CYS A 42 2.72 22.75 -3.54
N PHE A 43 1.77 23.61 -3.20
CA PHE A 43 1.95 25.07 -3.21
C PHE A 43 2.43 25.65 -4.55
N GLY A 44 2.10 25.01 -5.67
CA GLY A 44 2.44 25.49 -7.01
C GLY A 44 3.86 25.18 -7.50
N ASN A 45 4.65 24.35 -6.79
CA ASN A 45 5.97 23.88 -7.24
C ASN A 45 6.06 22.35 -7.25
N PRO A 46 6.77 21.72 -8.22
CA PRO A 46 7.07 20.29 -8.16
C PRO A 46 7.70 19.95 -6.81
N THR A 47 7.14 18.95 -6.12
CA THR A 47 7.50 18.63 -4.74
C THR A 47 7.77 17.13 -4.65
N SER A 48 8.71 16.73 -3.78
CA SER A 48 8.95 15.30 -3.54
C SER A 48 7.75 14.65 -2.84
N LEU A 49 7.61 13.32 -2.97
CA LEU A 49 6.51 12.60 -2.32
C LEU A 49 6.55 12.71 -0.79
N ILE A 50 7.76 12.77 -0.22
CA ILE A 50 7.99 12.99 1.21
C ILE A 50 7.46 14.36 1.64
N GLU A 51 7.86 15.43 0.96
CA GLU A 51 7.40 16.78 1.30
C GLU A 51 5.89 16.93 1.14
N TYR A 52 5.29 16.31 0.11
CA TYR A 52 3.84 16.29 -0.07
C TYR A 52 3.16 15.61 1.12
N MET A 53 3.57 14.39 1.48
CA MET A 53 2.95 13.64 2.58
C MET A 53 3.20 14.27 3.94
N LEU A 54 4.32 14.98 4.13
CA LEU A 54 4.60 15.72 5.35
C LEU A 54 3.59 16.86 5.58
N VAL A 55 3.14 17.49 4.49
CA VAL A 55 2.22 18.64 4.53
C VAL A 55 0.76 18.20 4.49
N CYS A 56 0.44 17.28 3.59
CA CYS A 56 -0.93 16.91 3.24
C CYS A 56 -1.38 15.59 3.87
N GLY A 57 -0.45 14.78 4.39
CA GLY A 57 -0.71 13.41 4.80
C GLY A 57 -0.96 12.49 3.60
N TYR A 58 -1.71 11.41 3.83
CA TYR A 58 -2.22 10.52 2.79
C TYR A 58 -3.66 10.96 2.46
N ASP A 59 -3.87 11.60 1.32
CA ASP A 59 -5.16 12.18 0.93
C ASP A 59 -5.86 11.38 -0.18
N ASP A 60 -7.11 11.77 -0.49
CA ASP A 60 -7.95 11.10 -1.48
C ASP A 60 -7.27 10.99 -2.87
N TRP A 61 -6.38 11.92 -3.21
CA TRP A 61 -5.65 11.87 -4.47
C TRP A 61 -4.63 10.73 -4.50
N LEU A 62 -3.92 10.49 -3.39
CA LEU A 62 -3.06 9.31 -3.26
C LEU A 62 -3.87 8.01 -3.17
N GLU A 63 -5.16 8.05 -2.82
CA GLU A 63 -6.06 6.90 -2.84
C GLU A 63 -6.57 6.55 -4.24
N GLU A 64 -6.61 7.49 -5.19
CA GLU A 64 -6.97 7.21 -6.59
C GLU A 64 -5.97 6.25 -7.26
N GLU A 65 -4.75 6.21 -6.76
CA GLU A 65 -3.70 5.27 -7.15
C GLU A 65 -3.37 4.34 -5.97
N PRO A 66 -4.14 3.26 -5.78
CA PRO A 66 -4.04 2.44 -4.59
C PRO A 66 -2.71 1.68 -4.53
N ILE A 67 -2.15 1.57 -3.32
CA ILE A 67 -1.03 0.67 -3.06
C ILE A 67 -1.51 -0.78 -3.20
N GLU A 68 -0.82 -1.58 -4.00
CA GLU A 68 -1.15 -2.99 -4.23
C GLU A 68 -0.14 -3.92 -3.57
N VAL A 69 -0.62 -4.73 -2.63
CA VAL A 69 0.20 -5.70 -1.88
C VAL A 69 -0.29 -7.10 -2.19
N TRP A 70 0.62 -7.98 -2.59
CA TRP A 70 0.32 -9.38 -2.86
C TRP A 70 0.89 -10.26 -1.75
N VAL A 71 0.04 -11.09 -1.16
CA VAL A 71 0.43 -12.05 -0.12
C VAL A 71 0.34 -13.45 -0.69
N TYR A 72 1.48 -14.12 -0.82
CA TYR A 72 1.58 -15.48 -1.35
C TYR A 72 1.61 -16.51 -0.22
N LYS A 73 1.62 -17.81 -0.58
CA LYS A 73 1.86 -18.89 0.38
C LYS A 73 3.16 -18.66 1.14
N HIS A 74 3.19 -19.09 2.41
CA HIS A 74 4.31 -18.93 3.35
C HIS A 74 4.58 -17.48 3.79
N GLY A 75 3.63 -16.56 3.59
CA GLY A 75 3.72 -15.21 4.15
C GLY A 75 4.65 -14.28 3.38
N ARG A 76 5.10 -14.71 2.19
CA ARG A 76 5.83 -13.82 1.28
C ARG A 76 4.91 -12.69 0.84
N LEU A 77 5.31 -11.47 1.17
CA LEU A 77 4.67 -10.23 0.80
C LEU A 77 5.47 -9.59 -0.34
N GLU A 78 4.77 -9.13 -1.37
CA GLU A 78 5.35 -8.32 -2.44
C GLU A 78 4.51 -7.07 -2.65
N VAL A 79 5.15 -5.91 -2.70
CA VAL A 79 4.49 -4.68 -3.13
C VAL A 79 4.55 -4.64 -4.66
N HIS A 80 3.39 -4.74 -5.30
CA HIS A 80 3.25 -4.67 -6.76
C HIS A 80 3.16 -3.23 -7.25
N ASP A 81 2.52 -2.36 -6.47
CA ASP A 81 2.44 -0.94 -6.76
C ASP A 81 2.48 -0.10 -5.48
N GLY A 82 3.02 1.12 -5.59
CA GLY A 82 3.07 2.06 -4.48
C GLY A 82 4.30 1.96 -3.56
N ASN A 83 5.40 1.31 -4.00
CA ASN A 83 6.68 1.26 -3.27
C ASN A 83 7.11 2.64 -2.72
N HIS A 84 7.10 3.65 -3.60
CA HIS A 84 7.49 5.01 -3.22
C HIS A 84 6.54 5.65 -2.21
N ARG A 85 5.23 5.35 -2.29
CA ARG A 85 4.23 5.83 -1.33
C ARG A 85 4.44 5.22 0.05
N ILE A 86 4.75 3.92 0.12
CA ILE A 86 5.03 3.24 1.39
C ILE A 86 6.29 3.84 2.03
N THR A 87 7.38 3.99 1.27
CA THR A 87 8.62 4.57 1.77
C THR A 87 8.40 6.00 2.23
N ALA A 88 7.73 6.84 1.43
CA ALA A 88 7.45 8.22 1.83
C ALA A 88 6.58 8.31 3.08
N ALA A 89 5.53 7.48 3.17
CA ALA A 89 4.66 7.42 4.34
C ALA A 89 5.40 6.99 5.60
N TYR A 90 6.34 6.04 5.48
CA TYR A 90 7.20 5.61 6.57
C TYR A 90 8.15 6.74 7.02
N GLU A 91 8.83 7.40 6.07
CA GLU A 91 9.80 8.47 6.36
C GLU A 91 9.15 9.68 7.03
N VAL A 92 7.93 10.05 6.66
CA VAL A 92 7.20 11.15 7.32
C VAL A 92 6.46 10.73 8.59
N GLY A 93 6.50 9.44 8.94
CA GLY A 93 5.92 8.92 10.18
C GLY A 93 4.39 8.82 10.18
N LEU A 94 3.74 8.54 9.03
CA LEU A 94 2.31 8.27 9.02
C LEU A 94 1.98 6.99 9.81
N GLU A 95 0.97 7.07 10.67
CA GLU A 95 0.57 5.94 11.51
C GLU A 95 -0.05 4.80 10.69
N LEU A 96 -0.92 5.13 9.73
CA LEU A 96 -1.65 4.18 8.89
C LEU A 96 -1.75 4.70 7.46
N ILE A 97 -1.70 3.78 6.50
CA ILE A 97 -1.97 4.03 5.08
C ILE A 97 -2.97 3.00 4.53
N PRO A 98 -3.82 3.39 3.58
CA PRO A 98 -4.74 2.48 2.91
C PRO A 98 -4.00 1.65 1.85
N VAL A 99 -4.23 0.34 1.85
CA VAL A 99 -3.67 -0.59 0.86
C VAL A 99 -4.70 -1.62 0.38
N ASN A 100 -4.53 -2.08 -0.86
CA ASN A 100 -5.27 -3.20 -1.42
C ASN A 100 -4.43 -4.48 -1.31
N ILE A 101 -4.92 -5.44 -0.52
CA ILE A 101 -4.23 -6.70 -0.26
C ILE A 101 -4.86 -7.82 -1.08
N TYR A 102 -4.06 -8.45 -1.93
CA TYR A 102 -4.44 -9.57 -2.78
C TYR A 102 -3.76 -10.85 -2.28
N TYR A 103 -4.56 -11.78 -1.77
CA TYR A 103 -4.09 -13.08 -1.30
C TYR A 103 -4.05 -14.07 -2.46
N ARG A 104 -2.90 -14.70 -2.71
CA ARG A 104 -2.74 -15.70 -3.76
C ARG A 104 -2.46 -17.11 -3.22
N HIS A 105 -2.97 -18.09 -3.95
CA HIS A 105 -2.77 -19.52 -3.74
C HIS A 105 -3.26 -20.03 -2.37
N GLY A 106 -4.29 -19.43 -1.77
CA GLY A 106 -4.85 -19.88 -0.49
C GLY A 106 -4.13 -19.32 0.73
N SER A 107 -3.36 -18.23 0.57
CA SER A 107 -2.64 -17.56 1.64
C SER A 107 -3.54 -16.88 2.67
N GLU A 108 -4.83 -16.66 2.34
CA GLU A 108 -5.81 -16.07 3.28
C GLU A 108 -5.99 -16.89 4.56
N LYS A 109 -5.69 -18.21 4.50
CA LYS A 109 -5.83 -19.12 5.64
C LYS A 109 -4.69 -19.00 6.67
N VAL A 110 -3.62 -18.27 6.34
CA VAL A 110 -2.36 -18.32 7.12
C VAL A 110 -1.95 -16.94 7.66
N HIS A 111 -2.28 -15.85 6.96
CA HIS A 111 -1.70 -14.52 7.24
C HIS A 111 -2.71 -13.38 7.14
N ALA A 112 -3.85 -13.48 7.84
CA ALA A 112 -4.80 -12.37 7.87
C ALA A 112 -4.13 -11.13 8.50
N LEU A 113 -3.58 -10.25 7.66
CA LEU A 113 -3.11 -8.92 8.01
C LEU A 113 -4.37 -8.06 8.11
N VAL A 114 -4.99 -8.06 9.27
CA VAL A 114 -6.15 -7.21 9.55
C VAL A 114 -5.93 -6.59 10.92
N SER A 115 -5.94 -5.26 10.96
CA SER A 115 -6.10 -4.48 12.19
C SER A 115 -7.52 -4.63 12.73
#